data_AF-A0A6J7TP98-F1
#
_entry.id   AF-A0A6J7TP98-F1
#
_cell.length_a   1.000
_cell.length_b   1.000
_cell.length_c   1.000
_cell.angle_alpha   90.00
_cell.angle_beta   90.00
_cell.angle_gamma   90.00
#
_symmetry.space_group_name_H-M   'P 1'
#
loop_
_entity.id
_entity.type
_entity.pdbx_description
1 polymer ?
#
loop_
_entity_poly.entity_id
_entity_poly.type
_entity_poly.pdbx_seq_one_letter_code
_entity_poly.pdbx_strand_id
1 'polypeptide(L)'
;MVTPKLTGTLLPGVTRDSVLTLARDLGYQAEEGTITVEQWRDGCASGEITETFACGTAAVITPVGRVDSKNSGAWNIADGGSGELTMKLRAALVDIQTGKAADTHNWLHRIL
;
A
#
# COMPACT_ATOMS: atom_id res chain seq x y z
N MET A 1 -2.58 6.41 -6.21
CA MET A 1 -2.51 5.08 -5.58
C MET A 1 -3.84 4.39 -5.76
N VAL A 2 -3.82 3.14 -6.20
CA VAL A 2 -5.04 2.31 -6.36
C VAL A 2 -4.89 1.08 -5.47
N THR A 3 -5.99 0.67 -4.84
CA THR A 3 -6.08 -0.63 -4.14
C THR A 3 -7.32 -1.38 -4.61
N PRO A 4 -7.31 -2.73 -4.67
CA PRO A 4 -8.52 -3.49 -5.00
C PRO A 4 -9.69 -3.11 -4.09
N LYS A 5 -10.83 -2.80 -4.70
CA LYS A 5 -12.09 -2.49 -3.99
C LYS A 5 -12.60 -3.68 -3.19
N LEU A 6 -13.30 -3.40 -2.10
CA LEU A 6 -13.95 -4.44 -1.31
C LEU A 6 -15.16 -5.02 -2.08
N THR A 7 -15.04 -6.27 -2.51
CA THR A 7 -16.11 -7.02 -3.21
C THR A 7 -16.84 -8.02 -2.31
N GLY A 8 -16.45 -8.13 -1.04
CA GLY A 8 -16.93 -9.15 -0.09
C GLY A 8 -16.08 -10.42 -0.02
N THR A 9 -15.12 -10.58 -0.95
CA THR A 9 -14.15 -11.71 -0.96
C THR A 9 -12.76 -11.31 -0.49
N LEU A 10 -12.53 -10.02 -0.26
CA LEU A 10 -11.31 -9.44 0.29
C LEU A 10 -11.57 -8.95 1.71
N LEU A 11 -10.69 -9.28 2.65
CA LEU A 11 -10.78 -8.83 4.04
C LEU A 11 -10.61 -7.29 4.10
N PRO A 12 -11.52 -6.55 4.77
CA PRO A 12 -11.35 -5.12 5.03
C PRO A 12 -10.26 -4.89 6.09
N GLY A 13 -8.99 -4.92 5.66
CA GLY A 13 -7.85 -4.76 6.58
C GLY A 13 -7.77 -3.35 7.17
N VAL A 14 -7.62 -3.24 8.50
CA VAL A 14 -7.50 -1.95 9.18
C VAL A 14 -6.27 -1.16 8.71
N THR A 15 -5.13 -1.83 8.52
CA THR A 15 -3.92 -1.18 7.99
C THR A 15 -4.13 -0.62 6.59
N ARG A 16 -4.91 -1.29 5.73
CA ARG A 16 -5.27 -0.79 4.39
C ARG A 16 -6.07 0.51 4.49
N ASP A 17 -7.05 0.55 5.38
CA ASP A 17 -7.89 1.74 5.59
C ASP A 17 -7.08 2.93 6.11
N SER A 18 -6.22 2.70 7.10
CA SER A 18 -5.30 3.74 7.60
C SER A 18 -4.36 4.25 6.51
N VAL A 19 -3.81 3.37 5.66
CA VAL A 19 -2.91 3.75 4.57
C VAL A 19 -3.64 4.56 3.49
N LEU A 20 -4.90 4.22 3.15
CA LEU A 20 -5.72 5.02 2.25
C LEU A 20 -5.94 6.43 2.80
N THR A 21 -6.22 6.56 4.09
CA THR A 21 -6.39 7.85 4.76
C THR A 21 -5.08 8.67 4.73
N LEU A 22 -3.95 8.09 5.15
CA LEU A 22 -2.66 8.76 5.16
C LEU A 22 -2.20 9.19 3.75
N ALA A 23 -2.48 8.39 2.73
CA ALA A 23 -2.16 8.76 1.36
C ALA A 23 -2.90 10.06 0.94
N ARG A 24 -4.18 10.20 1.34
CA ARG A 24 -4.96 11.43 1.09
C ARG A 24 -4.44 12.61 1.89
N ASP A 25 -4.09 12.41 3.16
CA ASP A 25 -3.52 13.47 4.01
C ASP A 25 -2.19 14.01 3.45
N LEU A 26 -1.40 13.14 2.82
CA LEU A 26 -0.15 13.50 2.15
C LEU A 26 -0.35 14.12 0.75
N GLY A 27 -1.60 14.33 0.33
CA GLY A 27 -1.95 14.97 -0.94
C GLY A 27 -2.00 14.05 -2.15
N TYR A 28 -1.92 12.73 -1.96
CA TYR A 28 -2.02 11.77 -3.07
C TYR A 28 -3.48 11.38 -3.34
N GLN A 29 -3.81 11.20 -4.61
CA GLN A 29 -5.06 10.54 -5.00
C GLN A 29 -4.99 9.07 -4.57
N ALA A 30 -5.96 8.63 -3.75
CA ALA A 30 -6.03 7.27 -3.21
C ALA A 30 -7.45 6.71 -3.36
N GLU A 31 -7.59 5.75 -4.26
CA GLU A 31 -8.88 5.22 -4.68
C GLU A 31 -8.97 3.69 -4.55
N GLU A 32 -10.20 3.22 -4.37
CA GLU A 32 -10.54 1.81 -4.42
C GLU A 32 -11.04 1.48 -5.82
N GLY A 33 -10.31 0.61 -6.52
CA GLY A 33 -10.54 0.31 -7.93
C GLY A 33 -10.47 -1.16 -8.24
N THR A 34 -10.50 -1.49 -9.53
CA THR A 34 -10.23 -2.84 -10.02
C THR A 34 -8.96 -2.80 -10.84
N ILE A 35 -8.03 -3.70 -10.55
CA ILE A 35 -6.78 -3.88 -11.28
C ILE A 35 -6.64 -5.37 -11.60
N THR A 36 -6.45 -5.71 -12.88
CA THR A 36 -6.16 -7.09 -13.30
C THR A 36 -4.66 -7.37 -13.23
N VAL A 37 -4.29 -8.65 -13.28
CA VAL A 37 -2.87 -9.06 -13.31
C VAL A 37 -2.18 -8.55 -14.57
N GLU A 38 -2.88 -8.54 -15.70
CA GLU A 38 -2.39 -8.02 -16.98
C GLU A 38 -2.16 -6.51 -16.90
N GLN A 39 -3.12 -5.75 -16.37
CA GLN A 39 -2.96 -4.31 -16.16
C GLN A 39 -1.79 -3.99 -15.23
N TRP A 40 -1.62 -4.77 -14.16
CA TRP A 40 -0.50 -4.60 -13.23
C TRP A 40 0.84 -4.87 -13.92
N ARG A 41 0.96 -5.99 -14.64
CA ARG A 41 2.17 -6.33 -15.39
C ARG A 41 2.50 -5.28 -16.45
N ASP A 42 1.52 -4.92 -17.27
CA ASP A 42 1.71 -3.99 -18.38
C ASP A 42 2.01 -2.57 -17.87
N GLY A 43 1.39 -2.16 -16.75
CA GLY A 43 1.71 -0.91 -16.05
C GLY A 43 3.12 -0.89 -15.45
N CYS A 44 3.61 -2.01 -14.94
CA CYS A 44 5.01 -2.11 -14.51
C CYS A 44 5.97 -2.02 -15.71
N ALA A 45 5.62 -2.65 -16.84
CA ALA A 45 6.44 -2.63 -18.05
C ALA A 45 6.49 -1.25 -18.71
N SER A 46 5.40 -0.48 -18.66
CA SER A 46 5.34 0.89 -19.19
C SER A 46 5.98 1.94 -18.26
N GLY A 47 6.22 1.59 -16.99
CA GLY A 47 6.66 2.52 -15.95
C GLY A 47 5.53 3.37 -15.35
N GLU A 48 4.27 3.11 -15.71
CA GLU A 48 3.10 3.74 -15.08
C GLU A 48 2.94 3.30 -13.61
N ILE A 49 3.21 2.01 -13.33
CA ILE A 49 3.24 1.47 -11.97
C ILE A 49 4.71 1.45 -11.51
N THR A 50 5.05 2.44 -10.69
CA THR A 50 6.42 2.62 -10.18
C THR A 50 6.66 1.92 -8.84
N GLU A 51 5.61 1.61 -8.09
CA GLU A 51 5.70 1.03 -6.75
C GLU A 51 4.56 0.04 -6.49
N THR A 52 4.79 -0.98 -5.68
CA THR A 52 3.75 -1.86 -5.15
C THR A 52 4.13 -2.33 -3.76
N PHE A 53 3.15 -2.49 -2.88
CA PHE A 53 3.37 -2.96 -1.52
C PHE A 53 2.19 -3.77 -0.99
N ALA A 54 2.47 -4.63 -0.03
CA ALA A 54 1.48 -5.26 0.83
C ALA A 54 1.37 -4.50 2.15
N CYS A 55 0.21 -4.55 2.81
CA CYS A 55 0.02 -3.95 4.12
C CYS A 55 -0.74 -4.88 5.07
N GLY A 56 -0.50 -4.74 6.36
CA GLY A 56 -1.15 -5.54 7.40
C GLY A 56 -0.47 -5.38 8.76
N THR A 57 -1.16 -5.76 9.83
CA THR A 57 -0.75 -5.46 11.22
C THR A 57 0.69 -5.87 11.54
N ALA A 58 1.13 -7.05 11.09
CA ALA A 58 2.44 -7.59 11.46
C ALA A 58 3.62 -6.83 10.84
N ALA A 59 3.50 -6.43 9.57
CA ALA A 59 4.60 -5.84 8.81
C ALA A 59 4.42 -4.34 8.52
N VAL A 60 3.24 -3.81 8.86
CA VAL A 60 2.76 -2.46 8.52
C VAL A 60 2.63 -2.26 7.02
N ILE A 61 3.75 -2.06 6.33
CA ILE A 61 3.87 -1.98 4.87
C ILE A 61 5.15 -2.71 4.45
N THR A 62 5.02 -3.60 3.46
CA THR A 62 6.13 -4.37 2.87
C THR A 62 6.19 -4.08 1.37
N PRO A 63 7.27 -3.47 0.86
CA PRO A 63 7.48 -3.30 -0.58
C PRO A 63 7.50 -4.64 -1.32
N VAL A 64 6.99 -4.66 -2.55
CA VAL A 64 7.03 -5.80 -3.45
C VAL A 64 7.96 -5.43 -4.61
N GLY A 65 9.06 -6.16 -4.78
CA GLY A 65 10.03 -5.89 -5.85
C GLY A 65 9.83 -6.73 -7.12
N ARG A 66 9.17 -7.89 -7.00
CA ARG A 66 8.97 -8.84 -8.10
C ARG A 66 7.68 -9.62 -7.92
N VAL A 67 7.07 -9.99 -9.04
CA VAL A 67 5.89 -10.85 -9.12
C VAL A 67 6.19 -12.05 -9.99
N ASP A 68 5.75 -13.23 -9.55
CA ASP A 68 5.79 -14.47 -10.32
C ASP A 68 4.36 -15.02 -10.45
N SER A 69 3.82 -15.03 -11.67
CA SER A 69 2.50 -15.56 -12.01
C SER A 69 2.62 -16.78 -12.91
N LYS A 70 1.89 -17.85 -12.55
CA LYS A 70 1.82 -19.08 -13.35
C LYS A 70 1.31 -18.82 -14.78
N ASN A 71 0.35 -17.92 -14.93
CA ASN A 71 -0.34 -17.69 -16.20
C ASN A 71 0.16 -16.44 -16.94
N SER A 72 0.78 -15.50 -16.22
CA SER A 72 1.13 -14.17 -16.77
C SER A 72 2.65 -13.91 -16.83
N GLY A 73 3.47 -14.88 -16.39
CA GLY A 73 4.93 -14.78 -16.35
C GLY A 73 5.45 -14.09 -15.09
N ALA A 74 6.71 -13.65 -15.13
CA ALA A 74 7.36 -12.93 -14.05
C ALA A 74 7.78 -11.53 -14.50
N TRP A 75 7.66 -10.54 -13.60
CA TRP A 75 8.09 -9.17 -13.86
C TRP A 75 8.59 -8.49 -12.59
N ASN A 76 9.48 -7.52 -12.77
CA ASN A 76 9.95 -6.65 -11.70
C ASN A 76 9.07 -5.41 -11.59
N ILE A 77 9.03 -4.83 -10.40
CA ILE A 77 8.34 -3.57 -10.12
C ILE A 77 9.42 -2.51 -9.98
N ALA A 78 9.49 -1.59 -10.95
CA ALA A 78 10.60 -0.66 -11.12
C ALA A 78 11.98 -1.37 -11.03
N ASP A 79 12.85 -0.93 -10.12
CA ASP A 79 14.17 -1.50 -9.86
C ASP A 79 14.17 -2.67 -8.86
N GLY A 80 12.99 -3.08 -8.39
CA GLY A 80 12.80 -4.10 -7.37
C GLY A 80 13.04 -3.61 -5.93
N GLY A 81 13.31 -2.31 -5.75
CA GLY A 81 13.60 -1.69 -4.47
C GLY A 81 12.37 -1.24 -3.69
N SER A 82 12.63 -0.46 -2.64
CA SER A 82 11.59 0.16 -1.81
C SER A 82 11.26 1.54 -2.34
N GLY A 83 10.06 1.70 -2.91
CA GLY A 83 9.60 2.97 -3.46
C GLY A 83 9.45 4.10 -2.43
N GLU A 84 9.58 5.34 -2.89
CA GLU A 84 9.57 6.54 -2.04
C GLU A 84 8.23 6.69 -1.31
N LEU A 85 7.10 6.60 -2.05
CA LEU A 85 5.78 6.74 -1.46
C LEU A 85 5.49 5.59 -0.48
N THR A 86 5.89 4.38 -0.83
CA THR A 86 5.75 3.18 0.00
C THR A 86 6.41 3.38 1.37
N MET A 87 7.66 3.87 1.37
CA MET A 87 8.40 4.10 2.61
C MET A 87 7.89 5.32 3.38
N LYS A 88 7.42 6.35 2.69
CA LYS A 88 6.79 7.53 3.29
C LYS A 88 5.51 7.17 4.05
N LEU A 89 4.63 6.37 3.45
CA LEU A 89 3.42 5.87 4.10
C LEU A 89 3.75 4.98 5.30
N ARG A 90 4.76 4.11 5.16
CA ARG A 90 5.20 3.24 6.26
C ARG A 90 5.69 4.07 7.44
N ALA A 91 6.54 5.06 7.18
CA ALA A 91 7.07 5.95 8.21
C ALA A 91 5.95 6.72 8.90
N ALA A 92 5.05 7.34 8.15
CA ALA A 92 3.92 8.09 8.71
C ALA A 92 3.05 7.24 9.64
N LEU A 93 2.72 6.00 9.22
CA LEU A 93 1.90 5.11 10.05
C LEU A 93 2.64 4.63 11.31
N VAL A 94 3.92 4.27 11.18
CA VAL A 94 4.74 3.84 12.33
C VAL A 94 4.96 4.99 13.32
N ASP A 95 5.16 6.22 12.83
CA ASP A 95 5.37 7.37 13.69
C ASP A 95 4.11 7.70 14.51
N ILE A 96 2.91 7.51 13.94
CA ILE A 96 1.65 7.58 14.70
C ILE A 96 1.60 6.43 15.71
N GLN A 97 1.79 5.17 15.27
CA GLN A 97 1.72 3.99 16.13
C GLN A 97 2.69 4.03 17.33
N THR A 98 3.83 4.70 17.18
CA THR A 98 4.87 4.83 18.21
C THR A 98 4.82 6.16 18.96
N GLY A 99 3.83 7.02 18.68
CA GLY A 99 3.64 8.30 19.36
C GLY A 99 4.69 9.38 19.01
N LYS A 100 5.44 9.21 17.92
CA LYS A 100 6.39 10.21 17.40
C LYS A 100 5.69 11.30 16.59
N ALA A 101 4.57 10.97 15.94
CA ALA A 101 3.71 11.90 15.25
C ALA A 101 2.37 12.04 15.98
N ALA A 102 1.70 13.17 15.79
CA ALA A 102 0.37 13.40 16.32
C ALA A 102 -0.64 12.46 15.67
N ASP A 103 -1.51 11.86 16.49
CA ASP A 103 -2.63 11.04 16.03
C ASP A 103 -3.84 11.92 15.70
N THR A 104 -3.88 12.44 14.47
CA THR A 104 -4.96 13.32 14.01
C THR A 104 -6.28 12.60 13.75
N HIS A 105 -6.25 11.26 13.68
CA HIS A 105 -7.40 10.42 13.33
C HIS A 105 -7.95 9.63 14.51
N ASN A 106 -7.37 9.82 15.71
CA ASN A 106 -7.78 9.17 16.94
C ASN A 106 -7.76 7.62 16.83
N TRP A 107 -6.69 7.09 16.23
CA TRP A 107 -6.43 5.64 16.12
C TRP A 107 -5.81 5.03 17.38
N LEU A 108 -5.08 5.81 18.17
CA LEU A 108 -4.42 5.35 19.37
C LEU A 108 -5.40 5.31 20.55
N HIS A 109 -5.44 4.16 21.21
CA HIS A 109 -6.20 4.00 22.44
C HIS A 109 -5.25 3.68 23.60
N ARG A 110 -5.41 4.40 24.71
CA ARG A 110 -4.66 4.12 25.93
C ARG A 110 -5.15 2.82 26.56
N ILE A 111 -4.25 1.86 26.72
CA ILE A 111 -4.50 0.64 27.48
C ILE A 111 -4.12 0.90 28.95
N LEU A 112 -4.97 0.45 29.88
CA LEU A 112 -4.77 0.57 31.34
C LEU A 112 -4.22 -0.73 31.93
#